data_AF-A0A356AVM6-F1
#
_entry.id   AF-A0A356AVM6-F1
#
_cell.length_a   1.000
_cell.length_b   1.000
_cell.length_c   1.000
_cell.angle_alpha   90.00
_cell.angle_beta   90.00
_cell.angle_gamma   90.00
#
_symmetry.space_group_name_H-M   'P 1'
#
loop_
_entity.id
_entity.type
_entity.pdbx_description
1 polymer ?
#
loop_
_entity_poly.entity_id
_entity_poly.type
_entity_poly.pdbx_seq_one_letter_code
_entity_poly.pdbx_strand_id
1 'polypeptide(L)'
;FEDGTEAFFWGTNFNGGANFPEFEYAEKVAKRLSKIGVNLVRFHQLDSEWNTPNIYQFTKGQRKGNTLTFDPESLKRLDYLIFCLKKEGIYCYLDIFTYRKFKADDDVENAFELKDAAKPYSGCNRRMIELQKKAAYDYWTHVNPFTGLAYKDDPVFVMCEVVNESTLFNNISVKPYDHEFRLLFSEWLKEKNMIFDWEHCDINGKDAVLIDFKVNLQQKYYLEMIEYMREIGVKIPITGTNHTINSANCKAQTVTDFCDNHVYFYDWKWGEKEKYCMNKAMTQLSERVFGTLSLMRVFDKPFFVSEWDMPWPNEYRAESPLLFAAVGALQGWSGFAIHTYAYGTRIESKNILGKEASSSSIGGVPYREGIFSTWNDPAKFGLFYHAALITRRKDVSTSPNKIAIKVDTLSTAMKPAFRLSAEMSQIGACYSDKTEMSVVSEKEILVDESKGEVRSDTGEMYRSWDKNFGIIDSPKTKCAYGFLQKNSPVELRGLTISSKTDFAVIAMSSLTNDAIEHSKNILLTSVGRAMNTDAKFEGDKMLDYGKPPVLIEVIEADIHLKTHHNDLRVWAVNAEGFFVGVVPTRYENGVLSFALGNEFPSMYYLIQAE
;
A
#
# COMPACT_ATOMS: atom_id res chain seq x y z
N PHE A 1 16.30 2.42 14.06
CA PHE A 1 16.63 1.49 15.16
C PHE A 1 17.41 2.25 16.23
N GLU A 2 17.65 1.65 17.41
CA GLU A 2 18.32 2.32 18.55
C GLU A 2 19.73 2.84 18.21
N ASP A 3 20.38 2.24 17.20
CA ASP A 3 21.67 2.63 16.64
C ASP A 3 21.60 3.79 15.61
N GLY A 4 20.40 4.33 15.36
CA GLY A 4 20.16 5.36 14.35
C GLY A 4 20.00 4.83 12.93
N THR A 5 20.06 3.51 12.71
CA THR A 5 19.84 2.91 11.38
C THR A 5 18.41 3.19 10.92
N GLU A 6 18.25 3.82 9.76
CA GLU A 6 16.96 4.04 9.12
C GLU A 6 16.36 2.71 8.64
N ALA A 7 15.03 2.57 8.77
CA ALA A 7 14.30 1.41 8.28
C ALA A 7 13.42 1.82 7.09
N PHE A 8 13.44 0.99 6.04
CA PHE A 8 12.56 1.12 4.88
C PHE A 8 11.78 -0.18 4.72
N PHE A 9 10.48 -0.04 4.54
CA PHE A 9 9.56 -1.17 4.57
C PHE A 9 8.92 -1.39 3.20
N TRP A 10 9.08 -2.61 2.68
CA TRP A 10 8.32 -3.12 1.55
C TRP A 10 7.45 -4.25 2.07
N GLY A 11 6.15 -3.99 2.18
CA GLY A 11 5.24 -4.79 2.96
C GLY A 11 4.02 -5.29 2.21
N THR A 12 3.19 -6.04 2.91
CA THR A 12 1.87 -6.46 2.46
C THR A 12 0.87 -6.45 3.60
N ASN A 13 -0.41 -6.39 3.28
CA ASN A 13 -1.47 -6.50 4.28
C ASN A 13 -1.92 -7.95 4.39
N PHE A 14 -2.24 -8.37 5.60
CA PHE A 14 -3.08 -9.52 5.86
C PHE A 14 -4.44 -8.99 6.33
N ASN A 15 -5.51 -9.46 5.71
CA ASN A 15 -6.85 -8.96 5.99
C ASN A 15 -7.72 -10.03 6.65
N GLY A 16 -8.44 -9.63 7.69
CA GLY A 16 -9.43 -10.46 8.36
C GLY A 16 -8.88 -11.83 8.73
N GLY A 17 -9.45 -12.89 8.15
CA GLY A 17 -9.07 -14.28 8.42
C GLY A 17 -7.60 -14.59 8.15
N ALA A 18 -6.94 -13.89 7.22
CA ALA A 18 -5.53 -14.13 6.90
C ALA A 18 -4.59 -13.84 8.10
N ASN A 19 -5.05 -13.05 9.08
CA ASN A 19 -4.33 -12.79 10.32
C ASN A 19 -4.35 -13.96 11.30
N PHE A 20 -5.19 -14.96 11.07
CA PHE A 20 -5.39 -16.10 11.97
C PHE A 20 -5.13 -17.45 11.28
N PRO A 21 -3.97 -17.63 10.61
CA PRO A 21 -3.69 -18.84 9.85
C PRO A 21 -3.44 -20.05 10.73
N GLU A 22 -3.55 -21.24 10.13
CA GLU A 22 -3.03 -22.44 10.76
C GLU A 22 -1.52 -22.35 10.98
N PHE A 23 -1.00 -23.05 11.99
CA PHE A 23 0.41 -22.94 12.38
C PHE A 23 1.36 -23.31 11.23
N GLU A 24 1.06 -24.40 10.53
CA GLU A 24 1.83 -24.81 9.35
C GLU A 24 1.79 -23.76 8.23
N TYR A 25 0.63 -23.12 8.02
CA TYR A 25 0.52 -22.04 7.04
C TYR A 25 1.28 -20.78 7.47
N ALA A 26 1.27 -20.44 8.77
CA ALA A 26 2.01 -19.32 9.32
C ALA A 26 3.53 -19.43 9.04
N GLU A 27 4.09 -20.63 9.24
CA GLU A 27 5.50 -20.91 8.93
C GLU A 27 5.79 -20.79 7.43
N LYS A 28 4.95 -21.41 6.59
CA LYS A 28 5.09 -21.36 5.13
C LYS A 28 5.03 -19.94 4.60
N VAL A 29 4.04 -19.15 5.05
CA VAL A 29 3.80 -17.80 4.54
C VAL A 29 4.90 -16.83 5.00
N ALA A 30 5.33 -16.89 6.26
CA ALA A 30 6.43 -16.05 6.75
C ALA A 30 7.71 -16.27 5.93
N LYS A 31 8.07 -17.54 5.68
CA LYS A 31 9.24 -17.90 4.86
C LYS A 31 9.09 -17.51 3.39
N ARG A 32 7.86 -17.56 2.85
CA ARG A 32 7.60 -17.10 1.47
C ARG A 32 7.79 -15.60 1.37
N LEU A 33 7.24 -14.83 2.31
CA LEU A 33 7.33 -13.38 2.34
C LEU A 33 8.79 -12.91 2.46
N SER A 34 9.60 -13.53 3.34
CA SER A 34 11.01 -13.17 3.48
C SER A 34 11.81 -13.40 2.20
N LYS A 35 11.56 -14.51 1.50
CA LYS A 35 12.20 -14.83 0.21
C LYS A 35 11.94 -13.82 -0.89
N ILE A 36 10.75 -13.21 -0.92
CA ILE A 36 10.37 -12.20 -1.93
C ILE A 36 10.72 -10.77 -1.51
N GLY A 37 11.47 -10.61 -0.42
CA GLY A 37 11.98 -9.33 0.04
C GLY A 37 11.01 -8.53 0.92
N VAL A 38 9.84 -9.07 1.25
CA VAL A 38 8.89 -8.44 2.19
C VAL A 38 9.51 -8.41 3.58
N ASN A 39 9.46 -7.25 4.24
CA ASN A 39 9.96 -7.05 5.59
C ASN A 39 8.93 -6.38 6.53
N LEU A 40 7.68 -6.21 6.10
CA LEU A 40 6.60 -5.74 6.96
C LEU A 40 5.27 -6.42 6.59
N VAL A 41 4.49 -6.81 7.60
CA VAL A 41 3.09 -7.22 7.47
C VAL A 41 2.22 -6.28 8.28
N ARG A 42 1.21 -5.68 7.64
CA ARG A 42 0.13 -4.95 8.34
C ARG A 42 -1.01 -5.91 8.65
N PHE A 43 -1.38 -6.00 9.92
CA PHE A 43 -2.54 -6.76 10.37
C PHE A 43 -3.79 -5.91 10.29
N HIS A 44 -4.48 -6.03 9.17
CA HIS A 44 -5.64 -5.23 8.84
C HIS A 44 -6.93 -6.03 9.10
N GLN A 45 -8.03 -5.36 9.45
CA GLN A 45 -9.35 -6.01 9.55
C GLN A 45 -9.47 -7.12 10.61
N LEU A 46 -8.64 -7.07 11.65
CA LEU A 46 -8.65 -8.03 12.77
C LEU A 46 -10.03 -8.11 13.44
N ASP A 47 -10.75 -6.99 13.51
CA ASP A 47 -12.04 -6.82 14.19
C ASP A 47 -13.27 -6.90 13.27
N SER A 48 -13.09 -7.28 12.00
CA SER A 48 -14.16 -7.39 11.01
C SER A 48 -15.17 -8.50 11.33
N GLU A 49 -16.41 -8.13 11.70
CA GLU A 49 -17.46 -9.11 12.01
C GLU A 49 -17.88 -9.95 10.78
N TRP A 50 -17.73 -9.42 9.57
CA TRP A 50 -18.02 -10.14 8.33
C TRP A 50 -17.00 -11.27 8.04
N ASN A 51 -15.91 -11.37 8.81
CA ASN A 51 -14.94 -12.45 8.73
C ASN A 51 -15.01 -13.40 9.93
N THR A 52 -14.72 -14.68 9.69
CA THR A 52 -14.58 -15.68 10.73
C THR A 52 -13.48 -16.66 10.29
N PRO A 53 -12.34 -16.71 10.99
CA PRO A 53 -12.07 -16.04 12.27
C PRO A 53 -11.93 -14.51 12.17
N ASN A 54 -12.23 -13.83 13.28
CA ASN A 54 -11.82 -12.46 13.63
C ASN A 54 -11.35 -12.45 15.11
N ILE A 55 -10.80 -11.33 15.60
CA ILE A 55 -10.22 -11.25 16.95
C ILE A 55 -11.24 -11.51 18.06
N TYR A 56 -12.53 -11.24 17.85
CA TYR A 56 -13.58 -11.46 18.83
C TYR A 56 -14.26 -12.83 18.68
N GLN A 57 -14.08 -13.54 17.56
CA GLN A 57 -14.78 -14.80 17.30
C GLN A 57 -14.02 -15.70 16.31
N PHE A 58 -13.60 -16.87 16.79
CA PHE A 58 -12.87 -17.84 15.95
C PHE A 58 -13.78 -18.70 15.05
N THR A 59 -14.98 -19.06 15.52
CA THR A 59 -15.91 -19.97 14.79
C THR A 59 -17.28 -19.34 14.55
N LYS A 60 -18.02 -19.80 13.52
CA LYS A 60 -19.40 -19.34 13.23
C LYS A 60 -20.46 -19.94 14.17
N GLY A 61 -20.07 -20.39 15.36
CA GLY A 61 -20.95 -21.00 16.35
C GLY A 61 -21.86 -19.99 17.05
N GLN A 62 -21.84 -19.95 18.38
CA GLN A 62 -22.67 -19.04 19.16
C GLN A 62 -22.35 -17.57 18.82
N ARG A 63 -23.39 -16.78 18.50
CA ARG A 63 -23.25 -15.34 18.33
C ARG A 63 -23.00 -14.68 19.68
N LYS A 64 -21.88 -13.98 19.83
CA LYS A 64 -21.57 -13.18 21.02
C LYS A 64 -22.41 -11.90 21.03
N GLY A 65 -22.95 -11.53 22.19
CA GLY A 65 -23.76 -10.31 22.40
C GLY A 65 -22.94 -9.02 22.60
N ASN A 66 -21.64 -9.15 22.83
CA ASN A 66 -20.67 -8.05 22.94
C ASN A 66 -19.36 -8.37 22.20
N THR A 67 -18.48 -7.39 22.15
CA THR A 67 -17.11 -7.44 21.64
C THR A 67 -16.11 -6.97 22.71
N LEU A 68 -16.32 -7.36 23.97
CA LEU A 68 -15.50 -6.88 25.11
C LEU A 68 -14.26 -7.74 25.39
N THR A 69 -14.17 -8.94 24.83
CA THR A 69 -13.07 -9.88 25.10
C THR A 69 -12.59 -10.53 23.80
N PHE A 70 -11.27 -10.63 23.64
CA PHE A 70 -10.69 -11.34 22.51
C PHE A 70 -10.93 -12.85 22.63
N ASP A 71 -11.09 -13.48 21.47
CA ASP A 71 -11.22 -14.93 21.38
C ASP A 71 -9.84 -15.59 21.57
N PRO A 72 -9.69 -16.52 22.53
CA PRO A 72 -8.39 -17.08 22.87
C PRO A 72 -7.75 -17.88 21.73
N GLU A 73 -8.54 -18.52 20.86
CA GLU A 73 -7.99 -19.26 19.72
C GLU A 73 -7.57 -18.30 18.61
N SER A 74 -8.37 -17.26 18.31
CA SER A 74 -7.94 -16.21 17.38
C SER A 74 -6.65 -15.54 17.84
N LEU A 75 -6.55 -15.15 19.11
CA LEU A 75 -5.36 -14.51 19.66
C LEU A 75 -4.13 -15.44 19.59
N LYS A 76 -4.29 -16.73 19.91
CA LYS A 76 -3.23 -17.73 19.78
C LYS A 76 -2.74 -17.89 18.33
N ARG A 77 -3.63 -17.82 17.33
CA ARG A 77 -3.27 -17.90 15.90
C ARG A 77 -2.49 -16.67 15.44
N LEU A 78 -2.93 -15.48 15.88
CA LEU A 78 -2.23 -14.23 15.64
C LEU A 78 -0.84 -14.23 16.28
N ASP A 79 -0.74 -14.66 17.54
CA ASP A 79 0.51 -14.77 18.29
C ASP A 79 1.54 -15.66 17.58
N TYR A 80 1.10 -16.83 17.10
CA TYR A 80 1.97 -17.74 16.38
C TYR A 80 2.44 -17.17 15.05
N LEU A 81 1.55 -16.49 14.31
CA LEU A 81 1.91 -15.80 13.08
C LEU A 81 2.97 -14.71 13.34
N ILE A 82 2.79 -13.87 14.35
CA ILE A 82 3.76 -12.83 14.74
C ILE A 82 5.12 -13.45 15.07
N PHE A 83 5.12 -14.57 15.82
CA PHE A 83 6.35 -15.31 16.12
C PHE A 83 7.06 -15.83 14.85
N CYS A 84 6.32 -16.39 13.89
CA CYS A 84 6.87 -16.82 12.61
C CYS A 84 7.44 -15.65 11.78
N LEU A 85 6.72 -14.53 11.70
CA LEU A 85 7.17 -13.32 11.01
C LEU A 85 8.46 -12.77 11.65
N LYS A 86 8.50 -12.70 12.98
CA LYS A 86 9.69 -12.29 13.75
C LYS A 86 10.91 -13.16 13.45
N LYS A 87 10.74 -14.49 13.41
CA LYS A 87 11.82 -15.43 13.06
C LYS A 87 12.39 -15.21 11.66
N GLU A 88 11.57 -14.74 10.73
CA GLU A 88 11.94 -14.46 9.35
C GLU A 88 12.39 -13.00 9.14
N GLY A 89 12.51 -12.21 10.22
CA GLY A 89 12.95 -10.81 10.15
C GLY A 89 11.92 -9.85 9.56
N ILE A 90 10.63 -10.20 9.66
CA ILE A 90 9.50 -9.41 9.14
C ILE A 90 8.83 -8.67 10.29
N TYR A 91 8.73 -7.35 10.16
CA TYR A 91 8.12 -6.47 11.15
C TYR A 91 6.59 -6.44 11.03
N CYS A 92 5.92 -5.94 12.06
CA CYS A 92 4.48 -5.89 12.18
C CYS A 92 3.97 -4.44 12.31
N TYR A 93 2.91 -4.14 11.58
CA TYR A 93 2.09 -2.93 11.71
C TYR A 93 0.70 -3.36 12.20
N LEU A 94 0.32 -2.89 13.40
CA LEU A 94 -0.95 -3.24 14.03
C LEU A 94 -2.00 -2.12 13.95
N ASP A 95 -3.19 -2.45 13.45
CA ASP A 95 -4.36 -1.58 13.52
C ASP A 95 -5.16 -1.85 14.79
N ILE A 96 -5.60 -0.80 15.49
CA ILE A 96 -6.39 -0.93 16.72
C ILE A 96 -7.88 -1.07 16.43
N PHE A 97 -8.42 -0.28 15.49
CA PHE A 97 -9.84 -0.25 15.17
C PHE A 97 -10.08 -0.09 13.67
N THR A 98 -10.78 -1.04 13.03
CA THR A 98 -10.97 -0.99 11.57
C THR A 98 -12.42 -1.20 11.11
N TYR A 99 -13.04 -2.32 11.47
CA TYR A 99 -14.38 -2.73 11.03
C TYR A 99 -15.19 -3.36 12.16
N ARG A 100 -14.80 -3.11 13.42
CA ARG A 100 -15.58 -3.55 14.58
C ARG A 100 -17.02 -3.08 14.45
N LYS A 101 -17.95 -4.02 14.60
CA LYS A 101 -19.37 -3.75 14.72
C LYS A 101 -19.76 -3.89 16.18
N PHE A 102 -20.18 -2.77 16.77
CA PHE A 102 -20.66 -2.75 18.15
C PHE A 102 -21.97 -3.51 18.28
N LYS A 103 -22.20 -4.08 19.46
CA LYS A 103 -23.36 -4.91 19.78
C LYS A 103 -24.11 -4.34 20.98
N ALA A 104 -25.33 -4.83 21.22
CA ALA A 104 -26.20 -4.33 22.28
C ALA A 104 -25.52 -4.37 23.67
N ASP A 105 -24.78 -5.44 23.96
CA ASP A 105 -24.11 -5.61 25.26
C ASP A 105 -22.73 -4.91 25.32
N ASP A 106 -22.36 -4.13 24.30
CA ASP A 106 -21.19 -3.22 24.37
C ASP A 106 -21.53 -1.89 25.08
N ASP A 107 -22.78 -1.69 25.51
CA ASP A 107 -23.30 -0.46 26.10
C ASP A 107 -23.20 0.72 25.12
N VAL A 108 -23.53 0.45 23.86
CA VAL A 108 -23.54 1.44 22.76
C VAL A 108 -24.97 1.57 22.26
N GLU A 109 -25.54 2.77 22.42
CA GLU A 109 -26.92 3.04 22.01
C GLU A 109 -27.09 2.91 20.49
N ASN A 110 -28.19 2.32 20.03
CA ASN A 110 -28.48 2.14 18.60
C ASN A 110 -27.34 1.48 17.79
N ALA A 111 -26.59 0.56 18.41
CA ALA A 111 -25.41 -0.08 17.79
C ALA A 111 -25.67 -0.67 16.40
N PHE A 112 -26.90 -1.14 16.13
CA PHE A 112 -27.29 -1.66 14.81
C PHE A 112 -27.18 -0.61 13.69
N GLU A 113 -27.59 0.63 13.96
CA GLU A 113 -27.61 1.72 12.96
C GLU A 113 -26.22 2.26 12.64
N LEU A 114 -25.25 2.06 13.54
CA LEU A 114 -23.85 2.46 13.36
C LEU A 114 -23.13 1.68 12.27
N LYS A 115 -23.63 0.48 11.92
CA LYS A 115 -23.02 -0.43 10.93
C LYS A 115 -21.55 -0.73 11.28
N ASP A 116 -20.76 -1.09 10.28
CA ASP A 116 -19.35 -1.44 10.47
C ASP A 116 -18.53 -0.18 10.83
N ALA A 117 -17.62 -0.31 11.79
CA ALA A 117 -16.68 0.72 12.25
C ALA A 117 -17.31 1.98 12.89
N ALA A 118 -18.65 2.07 12.97
CA ALA A 118 -19.36 3.22 13.53
C ALA A 118 -18.84 4.58 13.03
N LYS A 119 -18.46 4.66 11.75
CA LYS A 119 -17.83 5.87 11.19
C LYS A 119 -18.90 6.98 11.03
N PRO A 120 -18.62 8.24 11.40
CA PRO A 120 -17.39 8.73 12.04
C PRO A 120 -17.45 8.80 13.58
N TYR A 121 -18.56 8.35 14.17
CA TYR A 121 -18.90 8.46 15.60
C TYR A 121 -17.86 7.82 16.53
N SER A 122 -17.16 6.78 16.07
CA SER A 122 -16.06 6.13 16.81
C SER A 122 -14.92 7.09 17.19
N GLY A 123 -14.76 8.21 16.49
CA GLY A 123 -13.75 9.23 16.81
C GLY A 123 -14.23 10.36 17.73
N CYS A 124 -15.49 10.38 18.17
CA CYS A 124 -16.01 11.45 19.03
C CYS A 124 -16.93 11.00 20.17
N ASN A 125 -17.55 9.82 20.09
CA ASN A 125 -18.37 9.31 21.17
C ASN A 125 -17.49 8.71 22.29
N ARG A 126 -17.68 9.20 23.52
CA ARG A 126 -16.88 8.82 24.69
C ARG A 126 -16.83 7.31 24.92
N ARG A 127 -17.97 6.62 24.84
CA ARG A 127 -18.04 5.18 25.09
C ARG A 127 -17.28 4.38 24.03
N MET A 128 -17.40 4.75 22.76
CA MET A 128 -16.64 4.10 21.67
C MET A 128 -15.13 4.34 21.80
N ILE A 129 -14.70 5.52 22.25
CA ILE A 129 -13.30 5.81 22.54
C ILE A 129 -12.79 4.94 23.71
N GLU A 130 -13.57 4.78 24.79
CA GLU A 130 -13.20 3.86 25.89
C GLU A 130 -13.08 2.40 25.43
N LEU A 131 -13.98 1.95 24.54
CA LEU A 131 -13.90 0.59 23.98
C LEU A 131 -12.67 0.38 23.08
N GLN A 132 -12.19 1.44 22.42
CA GLN A 132 -10.94 1.43 21.66
C GLN A 132 -9.72 1.44 22.58
N LYS A 133 -9.72 2.26 23.64
CA LYS A 133 -8.69 2.22 24.69
C LYS A 133 -8.58 0.83 25.31
N LYS A 134 -9.72 0.20 25.63
CA LYS A 134 -9.73 -1.19 26.11
C LYS A 134 -9.08 -2.15 25.11
N ALA A 135 -9.45 -2.08 23.82
CA ALA A 135 -8.84 -2.94 22.80
C ALA A 135 -7.33 -2.69 22.67
N ALA A 136 -6.88 -1.44 22.70
CA ALA A 136 -5.46 -1.09 22.70
C ALA A 136 -4.75 -1.67 23.94
N TYR A 137 -5.34 -1.56 25.13
CA TYR A 137 -4.80 -2.18 26.34
C TYR A 137 -4.68 -3.70 26.19
N ASP A 138 -5.74 -4.36 25.74
CA ASP A 138 -5.78 -5.82 25.58
C ASP A 138 -4.71 -6.29 24.57
N TYR A 139 -4.50 -5.58 23.45
CA TYR A 139 -3.43 -5.93 22.52
C TYR A 139 -2.04 -5.66 23.10
N TRP A 140 -1.78 -4.43 23.55
CA TRP A 140 -0.43 -3.99 23.87
C TRP A 140 0.14 -4.58 25.17
N THR A 141 -0.73 -4.94 26.11
CA THR A 141 -0.33 -5.59 27.37
C THR A 141 -0.35 -7.12 27.30
N HIS A 142 -0.90 -7.70 26.24
CA HIS A 142 -0.90 -9.15 26.04
C HIS A 142 0.51 -9.67 25.81
N VAL A 143 0.87 -10.72 26.55
CA VAL A 143 2.14 -11.44 26.42
C VAL A 143 1.96 -12.55 25.40
N ASN A 144 2.65 -12.44 24.27
CA ASN A 144 2.71 -13.48 23.27
C ASN A 144 3.44 -14.71 23.87
N PRO A 145 2.78 -15.88 24.03
CA PRO A 145 3.40 -17.03 24.65
C PRO A 145 4.54 -17.64 23.83
N PHE A 146 4.62 -17.34 22.52
CA PHE A 146 5.64 -17.85 21.62
C PHE A 146 6.88 -16.94 21.55
N THR A 147 6.74 -15.63 21.76
CA THR A 147 7.89 -14.71 21.83
C THR A 147 8.34 -14.42 23.26
N GLY A 148 7.46 -14.64 24.26
CA GLY A 148 7.69 -14.33 25.66
C GLY A 148 7.63 -12.85 26.01
N LEU A 149 7.19 -12.00 25.06
CA LEU A 149 7.16 -10.55 25.22
C LEU A 149 5.71 -10.04 25.16
N ALA A 150 5.43 -8.97 25.91
CA ALA A 150 4.23 -8.18 25.66
C ALA A 150 4.35 -7.49 24.31
N TYR A 151 3.25 -7.29 23.58
CA TYR A 151 3.31 -6.66 22.25
C TYR A 151 3.99 -5.29 22.28
N LYS A 152 3.77 -4.49 23.33
CA LYS A 152 4.42 -3.17 23.52
C LYS A 152 5.94 -3.23 23.70
N ASP A 153 6.44 -4.38 24.15
CA ASP A 153 7.86 -4.64 24.43
C ASP A 153 8.51 -5.49 23.33
N ASP A 154 7.74 -5.98 22.36
CA ASP A 154 8.24 -6.80 21.26
C ASP A 154 8.72 -5.93 20.09
N PRO A 155 10.03 -5.91 19.77
CA PRO A 155 10.58 -5.08 18.70
C PRO A 155 10.14 -5.49 17.29
N VAL A 156 9.37 -6.58 17.15
CA VAL A 156 8.73 -6.92 15.88
C VAL A 156 7.70 -5.88 15.48
N PHE A 157 7.03 -5.20 16.43
CA PHE A 157 6.10 -4.13 16.11
C PHE A 157 6.87 -2.83 15.87
N VAL A 158 6.55 -2.14 14.78
CA VAL A 158 7.25 -0.91 14.38
C VAL A 158 6.32 0.27 14.13
N MET A 159 5.03 0.03 13.91
CA MET A 159 4.04 1.06 13.63
C MET A 159 2.65 0.64 14.10
N CYS A 160 1.80 1.62 14.39
CA CYS A 160 0.42 1.41 14.80
C CYS A 160 -0.51 2.49 14.23
N GLU A 161 -1.72 2.09 13.91
CA GLU A 161 -2.82 2.97 13.49
C GLU A 161 -3.94 2.91 14.53
N VAL A 162 -4.39 4.10 14.94
CA VAL A 162 -5.53 4.24 15.85
C VAL A 162 -6.81 3.78 15.16
N VAL A 163 -7.10 4.30 13.96
CA VAL A 163 -8.35 3.99 13.24
C VAL A 163 -8.20 3.98 11.72
N ASN A 164 -8.67 2.93 11.07
CA ASN A 164 -8.64 2.83 9.61
C ASN A 164 -9.76 3.60 8.92
N GLU A 165 -9.40 4.51 8.00
CA GLU A 165 -10.28 5.29 7.12
C GLU A 165 -11.53 5.88 7.83
N SER A 166 -11.37 6.39 9.05
CA SER A 166 -12.45 7.05 9.80
C SER A 166 -12.09 8.50 10.07
N THR A 167 -13.03 9.40 9.77
CA THR A 167 -12.79 10.84 9.83
C THR A 167 -14.09 11.60 9.99
N LEU A 168 -14.06 12.71 10.73
CA LEU A 168 -15.21 13.59 10.97
C LEU A 168 -15.71 14.32 9.70
N PHE A 169 -14.99 14.17 8.58
CA PHE A 169 -15.39 14.66 7.27
C PHE A 169 -16.28 13.69 6.49
N ASN A 170 -16.63 12.54 7.07
CA ASN A 170 -17.73 11.69 6.60
C ASN A 170 -19.09 12.24 7.08
N ASN A 171 -20.17 11.74 6.48
CA ASN A 171 -21.52 12.17 6.83
C ASN A 171 -21.92 11.75 8.26
N ILE A 172 -22.49 12.69 8.99
CA ILE A 172 -23.05 12.54 10.34
C ILE A 172 -24.57 12.65 10.25
N SER A 173 -25.29 11.62 10.70
CA SER A 173 -26.77 11.55 10.59
C SER A 173 -27.48 10.59 11.56
N VAL A 174 -26.76 9.69 12.23
CA VAL A 174 -27.34 8.65 13.10
C VAL A 174 -27.65 9.25 14.47
N LYS A 175 -28.86 8.99 14.99
CA LYS A 175 -29.30 9.44 16.32
C LYS A 175 -28.89 8.44 17.41
N PRO A 176 -28.54 8.89 18.63
CA PRO A 176 -28.48 10.30 19.09
C PRO A 176 -27.17 11.04 18.73
N TYR A 177 -26.26 10.39 18.01
CA TYR A 177 -24.89 10.86 17.80
C TYR A 177 -24.76 12.16 16.99
N ASP A 178 -25.71 12.46 16.11
CA ASP A 178 -25.78 13.75 15.42
C ASP A 178 -25.99 14.92 16.40
N HIS A 179 -26.84 14.72 17.41
CA HIS A 179 -27.07 15.69 18.46
C HIS A 179 -25.87 15.80 19.41
N GLU A 180 -25.24 14.67 19.80
CA GLU A 180 -23.99 14.69 20.59
C GLU A 180 -22.90 15.49 19.89
N PHE A 181 -22.72 15.32 18.58
CA PHE A 181 -21.76 16.09 17.79
C PHE A 181 -22.06 17.60 17.82
N ARG A 182 -23.33 18.00 17.75
CA ARG A 182 -23.75 19.40 17.88
C ARG A 182 -23.42 19.99 19.24
N LEU A 183 -23.58 19.22 20.32
CA LEU A 183 -23.23 19.66 21.67
C LEU A 183 -21.71 19.90 21.79
N LEU A 184 -20.89 18.97 21.27
CA LEU A 184 -19.43 19.15 21.21
C LEU A 184 -19.05 20.41 20.43
N PHE A 185 -19.75 20.71 19.34
CA PHE A 185 -19.52 21.93 18.56
C PHE A 185 -19.90 23.19 19.36
N SER A 186 -21.04 23.17 20.06
CA SER A 186 -21.48 24.24 20.96
C SER A 186 -20.45 24.54 22.05
N GLU A 187 -19.90 23.51 22.67
CA GLU A 187 -18.87 23.63 23.72
C GLU A 187 -17.60 24.26 23.16
N TRP A 188 -17.13 23.79 22.01
CA TRP A 188 -15.95 24.36 21.35
C TRP A 188 -16.14 25.83 20.96
N LEU A 189 -17.32 26.22 20.47
CA LEU A 189 -17.62 27.63 20.17
C LEU A 189 -17.56 28.51 21.43
N LYS A 190 -18.06 28.02 22.57
CA LYS A 190 -17.97 28.69 23.87
C LYS A 190 -16.52 28.83 24.32
N GLU A 191 -15.72 27.76 24.21
CA GLU A 191 -14.28 27.77 24.53
C GLU A 191 -13.51 28.79 23.68
N LYS A 192 -13.86 28.94 22.40
CA LYS A 192 -13.23 29.87 21.46
C LYS A 192 -13.81 31.28 21.47
N ASN A 193 -14.86 31.53 22.25
CA ASN A 193 -15.61 32.78 22.26
C ASN A 193 -16.10 33.18 20.85
N MET A 194 -16.63 32.22 20.10
CA MET A 194 -17.13 32.37 18.73
C MET A 194 -18.65 32.27 18.68
N ILE A 195 -19.28 33.07 17.81
CA ILE A 195 -20.73 33.03 17.58
C ILE A 195 -20.99 32.33 16.25
N PHE A 196 -21.70 31.20 16.30
CA PHE A 196 -22.14 30.43 15.14
C PHE A 196 -23.41 29.65 15.50
N ASP A 197 -24.34 29.48 14.56
CA ASP A 197 -25.60 28.76 14.77
C ASP A 197 -25.37 27.24 14.72
N TRP A 198 -24.81 26.69 15.79
CA TRP A 198 -24.50 25.26 15.91
C TRP A 198 -25.75 24.37 15.94
N GLU A 199 -26.92 24.92 16.27
CA GLU A 199 -28.17 24.17 16.41
C GLU A 199 -28.81 23.89 15.05
N HIS A 200 -28.81 24.87 14.14
CA HIS A 200 -29.48 24.75 12.84
C HIS A 200 -28.53 24.65 11.65
N CYS A 201 -27.21 24.76 11.84
CA CYS A 201 -26.27 24.59 10.73
C CYS A 201 -26.31 23.18 10.12
N ASP A 202 -25.90 23.09 8.86
CA ASP A 202 -25.54 21.81 8.24
C ASP A 202 -24.20 21.32 8.80
N ILE A 203 -24.24 20.34 9.70
CA ILE A 203 -23.05 19.72 10.31
C ILE A 203 -22.21 18.90 9.32
N ASN A 204 -22.70 18.71 8.10
CA ASN A 204 -21.96 18.13 6.96
C ASN A 204 -21.51 19.20 5.95
N GLY A 205 -21.75 20.48 6.27
CA GLY A 205 -21.37 21.63 5.46
C GLY A 205 -19.85 21.88 5.41
N LYS A 206 -19.48 22.93 4.67
CA LYS A 206 -18.08 23.32 4.40
C LYS A 206 -17.69 24.66 5.02
N ASP A 207 -18.46 25.13 6.01
CA ASP A 207 -18.15 26.36 6.72
C ASP A 207 -16.77 26.27 7.38
N ALA A 208 -15.95 27.32 7.25
CA ALA A 208 -14.59 27.34 7.78
C ALA A 208 -14.55 27.04 9.29
N VAL A 209 -15.49 27.62 10.06
CA VAL A 209 -15.62 27.40 11.50
C VAL A 209 -15.89 25.92 11.84
N LEU A 210 -16.76 25.27 11.06
CA LEU A 210 -17.08 23.85 11.23
C LEU A 210 -15.91 22.94 10.84
N ILE A 211 -15.20 23.28 9.76
CA ILE A 211 -13.98 22.58 9.34
C ILE A 211 -12.92 22.67 10.44
N ASP A 212 -12.68 23.86 10.99
CA ASP A 212 -11.71 24.05 12.07
C ASP A 212 -12.10 23.29 13.35
N PHE A 213 -13.39 23.25 13.69
CA PHE A 213 -13.89 22.42 14.78
C PHE A 213 -13.61 20.93 14.53
N LYS A 214 -13.94 20.41 13.34
CA LYS A 214 -13.71 19.00 12.99
C LYS A 214 -12.22 18.64 13.02
N VAL A 215 -11.35 19.51 12.50
CA VAL A 215 -9.89 19.33 12.62
C VAL A 215 -9.48 19.27 14.09
N ASN A 216 -9.95 20.20 14.92
CA ASN A 216 -9.60 20.26 16.33
C ASN A 216 -10.08 19.01 17.10
N LEU A 217 -11.33 18.59 16.89
CA LEU A 217 -11.91 17.43 17.57
C LEU A 217 -11.17 16.14 17.17
N GLN A 218 -10.84 15.98 15.90
CA GLN A 218 -10.09 14.82 15.41
C GLN A 218 -8.65 14.80 15.94
N GLN A 219 -7.99 15.96 16.01
CA GLN A 219 -6.67 16.08 16.65
C GLN A 219 -6.70 15.72 18.14
N LYS A 220 -7.71 16.21 18.89
CA LYS A 220 -7.90 15.86 20.30
C LYS A 220 -8.07 14.34 20.47
N TYR A 221 -8.88 13.71 19.62
CA TYR A 221 -9.07 12.26 19.63
C TYR A 221 -7.76 11.49 19.39
N TYR A 222 -6.97 11.88 18.39
CA TYR A 222 -5.69 11.23 18.11
C TYR A 222 -4.69 11.39 19.26
N LEU A 223 -4.54 12.61 19.78
CA LEU A 223 -3.68 12.87 20.92
C LEU A 223 -4.11 12.04 22.14
N GLU A 224 -5.40 11.97 22.43
CA GLU A 224 -5.91 11.17 23.55
C GLU A 224 -5.60 9.68 23.41
N MET A 225 -5.77 9.11 22.22
CA MET A 225 -5.45 7.70 21.97
C MET A 225 -3.95 7.42 22.02
N ILE A 226 -3.14 8.33 21.48
CA ILE A 226 -1.67 8.25 21.54
C ILE A 226 -1.20 8.35 22.99
N GLU A 227 -1.63 9.36 23.74
CA GLU A 227 -1.29 9.56 25.16
C GLU A 227 -1.64 8.33 25.98
N TYR A 228 -2.86 7.78 25.81
CA TYR A 228 -3.25 6.55 26.49
C TYR A 228 -2.35 5.36 26.14
N MET A 229 -2.03 5.16 24.86
CA MET A 229 -1.11 4.09 24.44
C MET A 229 0.30 4.29 25.02
N ARG A 230 0.78 5.53 25.15
CA ARG A 230 2.05 5.86 25.82
C ARG A 230 1.98 5.53 27.31
N GLU A 231 0.89 5.88 28.00
CA GLU A 231 0.67 5.58 29.43
C GLU A 231 0.75 4.07 29.73
N ILE A 232 0.21 3.23 28.85
CA ILE A 232 0.25 1.75 29.01
C ILE A 232 1.58 1.14 28.53
N GLY A 233 2.50 1.96 28.01
CA GLY A 233 3.90 1.61 27.71
C GLY A 233 4.25 1.39 26.24
N VAL A 234 3.39 1.73 25.28
CA VAL A 234 3.68 1.63 23.84
C VAL A 234 4.72 2.68 23.45
N LYS A 235 5.79 2.27 22.74
CA LYS A 235 6.92 3.15 22.37
C LYS A 235 7.07 3.42 20.87
N ILE A 236 6.41 2.63 20.03
CA ILE A 236 6.47 2.74 18.57
C ILE A 236 5.72 3.98 18.07
N PRO A 237 6.05 4.51 16.87
CA PRO A 237 5.26 5.54 16.20
C PRO A 237 3.78 5.14 16.00
N ILE A 238 2.87 6.08 16.22
CA ILE A 238 1.43 5.91 16.09
C ILE A 238 0.85 6.96 15.13
N THR A 239 0.02 6.53 14.18
CA THR A 239 -0.77 7.39 13.27
C THR A 239 -2.25 7.38 13.65
N GLY A 240 -2.99 8.38 13.18
CA GLY A 240 -4.43 8.53 13.39
C GLY A 240 -5.24 7.67 12.42
N THR A 241 -5.27 8.07 11.14
CA THR A 241 -5.93 7.34 10.04
C THR A 241 -5.08 7.32 8.76
N ASN A 242 -5.61 6.90 7.61
CA ASN A 242 -4.83 6.63 6.39
C ASN A 242 -5.56 6.92 5.07
N HIS A 243 -6.46 7.92 5.03
CA HIS A 243 -7.22 8.22 3.80
C HIS A 243 -7.32 9.72 3.50
N THR A 244 -6.96 10.09 2.28
CA THR A 244 -7.06 11.47 1.76
C THR A 244 -8.45 11.78 1.17
N ILE A 245 -9.40 12.14 2.03
CA ILE A 245 -10.72 12.64 1.59
C ILE A 245 -10.69 14.15 1.28
N ASN A 246 -9.93 14.93 2.06
CA ASN A 246 -9.72 16.37 1.87
C ASN A 246 -8.48 16.83 2.65
N SER A 247 -8.08 18.07 2.43
CA SER A 247 -6.92 18.68 3.10
C SER A 247 -7.13 18.92 4.60
N ALA A 248 -8.38 19.02 5.07
CA ALA A 248 -8.70 19.19 6.49
C ALA A 248 -8.41 17.90 7.27
N ASN A 249 -8.84 16.75 6.76
CA ASN A 249 -8.44 15.44 7.29
C ASN A 249 -6.91 15.33 7.30
N CYS A 250 -6.26 15.91 6.28
CA CYS A 250 -4.82 15.89 6.21
C CYS A 250 -4.12 16.73 7.27
N LYS A 251 -4.63 17.94 7.49
CA LYS A 251 -4.19 18.80 8.60
C LYS A 251 -4.42 18.14 9.97
N ALA A 252 -5.50 17.38 10.15
CA ALA A 252 -5.80 16.74 11.42
C ALA A 252 -4.75 15.69 11.84
N GLN A 253 -3.98 15.15 10.89
CA GLN A 253 -2.98 14.12 11.13
C GLN A 253 -1.62 14.68 11.56
N THR A 254 -1.41 15.99 11.49
CA THR A 254 -0.10 16.59 11.81
C THR A 254 0.29 16.49 13.29
N VAL A 255 -0.63 16.05 14.16
CA VAL A 255 -0.38 15.81 15.58
C VAL A 255 0.12 14.40 15.89
N THR A 256 0.15 13.49 14.90
CA THR A 256 0.56 12.08 15.07
C THR A 256 2.07 11.92 14.88
N ASP A 257 2.63 10.74 15.18
CA ASP A 257 4.08 10.52 15.07
C ASP A 257 4.56 10.38 13.61
N PHE A 258 3.69 9.85 12.74
CA PHE A 258 3.93 9.70 11.31
C PHE A 258 2.63 9.90 10.53
N CYS A 259 2.74 10.19 9.24
CA CYS A 259 1.60 10.31 8.33
C CYS A 259 1.42 9.04 7.50
N ASP A 260 0.17 8.68 7.19
CA ASP A 260 -0.18 7.47 6.45
C ASP A 260 -1.25 7.75 5.40
N ASN A 261 -1.28 7.02 4.30
CA ASN A 261 -2.28 7.16 3.26
C ASN A 261 -2.49 5.90 2.42
N HIS A 262 -3.64 5.84 1.76
CA HIS A 262 -4.03 4.81 0.82
C HIS A 262 -4.20 5.37 -0.59
N VAL A 263 -3.93 4.55 -1.60
CA VAL A 263 -4.27 4.89 -2.98
C VAL A 263 -4.44 3.67 -3.85
N TYR A 264 -5.38 3.70 -4.77
CA TYR A 264 -5.58 2.62 -5.71
C TYR A 264 -5.72 3.14 -7.13
N PHE A 265 -5.11 2.44 -8.08
CA PHE A 265 -5.23 2.74 -9.49
C PHE A 265 -6.30 1.85 -10.13
N TYR A 266 -7.56 2.30 -10.07
CA TYR A 266 -8.70 1.66 -10.74
C TYR A 266 -9.85 2.66 -10.95
N ASP A 267 -10.83 2.26 -11.75
CA ASP A 267 -12.20 2.80 -11.69
C ASP A 267 -13.15 1.71 -11.20
N TRP A 268 -14.05 2.06 -10.29
CA TRP A 268 -14.82 1.12 -9.49
C TRP A 268 -16.24 0.94 -10.00
N LYS A 269 -16.53 -0.25 -10.53
CA LYS A 269 -17.90 -0.76 -10.56
C LYS A 269 -17.88 -2.28 -10.44
N TRP A 270 -17.60 -2.77 -9.24
CA TRP A 270 -17.50 -4.20 -8.95
C TRP A 270 -18.67 -4.69 -8.08
N GLY A 271 -19.86 -4.83 -8.67
CA GLY A 271 -21.08 -5.25 -8.01
C GLY A 271 -21.37 -6.75 -8.10
N GLU A 272 -22.46 -7.18 -7.48
CA GLU A 272 -22.91 -8.59 -7.49
C GLU A 272 -23.18 -9.10 -8.92
N LYS A 273 -23.93 -8.31 -9.71
CA LYS A 273 -24.38 -8.68 -11.06
C LYS A 273 -23.47 -8.16 -12.17
N GLU A 274 -22.85 -7.03 -11.94
CA GLU A 274 -22.06 -6.32 -12.94
C GLU A 274 -20.69 -5.99 -12.36
N LYS A 275 -19.65 -6.40 -13.10
CA LYS A 275 -18.26 -6.26 -12.70
C LYS A 275 -17.52 -5.58 -13.82
N TYR A 276 -17.12 -4.34 -13.58
CA TYR A 276 -16.34 -3.51 -14.47
C TYR A 276 -15.09 -3.04 -13.75
N CYS A 277 -13.98 -3.04 -14.47
CA CYS A 277 -12.74 -2.48 -14.00
C CYS A 277 -12.04 -1.79 -15.16
N MET A 278 -11.51 -0.60 -14.90
CA MET A 278 -10.68 0.11 -15.87
C MET A 278 -9.52 -0.79 -16.34
N ASN A 279 -9.35 -0.93 -17.66
CA ASN A 279 -8.19 -1.58 -18.26
C ASN A 279 -7.27 -0.57 -18.97
N LYS A 280 -6.53 0.23 -18.18
CA LYS A 280 -5.56 1.21 -18.66
C LYS A 280 -4.23 1.06 -17.93
N ALA A 281 -3.13 1.36 -18.58
CA ALA A 281 -1.81 1.41 -17.96
C ALA A 281 -1.60 2.74 -17.21
N MET A 282 -0.75 2.74 -16.18
CA MET A 282 -0.32 3.99 -15.51
C MET A 282 0.50 4.85 -16.49
N THR A 283 1.19 4.21 -17.42
CA THR A 283 1.88 4.91 -18.51
C THR A 283 0.94 5.51 -19.55
N GLN A 284 -0.35 5.21 -19.60
CA GLN A 284 -1.27 5.82 -20.58
C GLN A 284 -1.97 7.09 -20.07
N LEU A 285 -1.74 7.47 -18.82
CA LEU A 285 -2.47 8.55 -18.17
C LEU A 285 -1.51 9.48 -17.42
N SER A 286 -1.81 10.78 -17.45
CA SER A 286 -1.24 11.80 -16.56
C SER A 286 -1.84 11.76 -15.15
N GLU A 287 -2.05 10.54 -14.67
CA GLU A 287 -2.80 10.19 -13.46
C GLU A 287 -2.12 10.72 -12.17
N ARG A 288 -2.84 10.68 -11.03
CA ARG A 288 -2.51 11.46 -9.81
C ARG A 288 -2.32 10.63 -8.53
N VAL A 289 -2.12 9.31 -8.63
CA VAL A 289 -1.90 8.40 -7.49
C VAL A 289 -0.91 8.99 -6.49
N PHE A 290 0.28 9.39 -6.95
CA PHE A 290 1.33 9.92 -6.07
C PHE A 290 1.08 11.35 -5.58
N GLY A 291 0.30 12.15 -6.31
CA GLY A 291 -0.12 13.48 -5.86
C GLY A 291 -1.07 13.41 -4.67
N THR A 292 -2.02 12.47 -4.69
CA THR A 292 -2.89 12.16 -3.56
C THR A 292 -2.09 11.69 -2.35
N LEU A 293 -1.11 10.79 -2.56
CA LEU A 293 -0.21 10.35 -1.50
C LEU A 293 0.55 11.52 -0.86
N SER A 294 1.12 12.39 -1.69
CA SER A 294 1.97 13.50 -1.25
C SER A 294 1.22 14.58 -0.47
N LEU A 295 -0.11 14.72 -0.65
CA LEU A 295 -0.92 15.65 0.14
C LEU A 295 -0.95 15.26 1.63
N MET A 296 -0.86 13.97 1.92
CA MET A 296 -0.87 13.44 3.28
C MET A 296 0.48 13.60 3.99
N ARG A 297 1.56 13.74 3.21
CA ARG A 297 2.93 13.86 3.71
C ARG A 297 3.21 15.27 4.23
N VAL A 298 3.93 15.35 5.34
CA VAL A 298 4.63 16.56 5.81
C VAL A 298 6.11 16.23 6.01
N PHE A 299 7.02 17.21 5.85
CA PHE A 299 8.47 16.94 5.81
C PHE A 299 9.12 16.63 7.17
N ASP A 300 8.50 17.05 8.25
CA ASP A 300 8.99 16.88 9.62
C ASP A 300 8.64 15.50 10.22
N LYS A 301 8.01 14.61 9.43
CA LYS A 301 7.56 13.30 9.89
C LYS A 301 7.84 12.20 8.86
N PRO A 302 8.00 10.94 9.31
CA PRO A 302 7.93 9.78 8.44
C PRO A 302 6.59 9.73 7.69
N PHE A 303 6.61 9.18 6.48
CA PHE A 303 5.40 8.94 5.68
C PHE A 303 5.37 7.49 5.21
N PHE A 304 4.25 6.82 5.46
CA PHE A 304 4.00 5.44 5.06
C PHE A 304 2.79 5.37 4.14
N VAL A 305 2.71 4.33 3.32
CA VAL A 305 1.55 4.05 2.48
C VAL A 305 0.99 2.68 2.87
N SER A 306 0.03 2.65 3.79
CA SER A 306 -0.50 1.40 4.35
C SER A 306 -1.33 0.57 3.39
N GLU A 307 -1.80 1.14 2.30
CA GLU A 307 -2.48 0.42 1.22
C GLU A 307 -2.17 1.04 -0.13
N TRP A 308 -1.82 0.17 -1.06
CA TRP A 308 -1.86 0.50 -2.47
C TRP A 308 -2.18 -0.73 -3.30
N ASP A 309 -2.78 -0.53 -4.47
CA ASP A 309 -2.85 -1.57 -5.50
C ASP A 309 -3.19 -1.02 -6.89
N MET A 310 -2.86 -1.82 -7.90
CA MET A 310 -3.48 -1.80 -9.23
C MET A 310 -4.21 -3.14 -9.42
N PRO A 311 -5.49 -3.23 -9.03
CA PRO A 311 -6.19 -4.51 -8.93
C PRO A 311 -6.32 -5.25 -10.25
N TRP A 312 -6.39 -6.59 -10.15
CA TRP A 312 -6.88 -7.42 -11.25
C TRP A 312 -8.35 -7.04 -11.53
N PRO A 313 -8.89 -7.09 -12.77
CA PRO A 313 -8.36 -7.66 -14.00
C PRO A 313 -7.53 -6.73 -14.88
N ASN A 314 -7.09 -5.56 -14.40
CA ASN A 314 -6.29 -4.68 -15.23
C ASN A 314 -5.02 -5.40 -15.75
N GLU A 315 -4.85 -5.42 -17.07
CA GLU A 315 -3.80 -6.20 -17.75
C GLU A 315 -2.41 -5.59 -17.60
N TYR A 316 -2.34 -4.31 -17.24
CA TYR A 316 -1.12 -3.50 -17.20
C TYR A 316 -0.54 -3.35 -15.79
N ARG A 317 -1.07 -4.09 -14.81
CA ARG A 317 -0.72 -3.96 -13.38
C ARG A 317 0.73 -4.26 -13.01
N ALA A 318 1.48 -4.88 -13.93
CA ALA A 318 2.91 -5.13 -13.78
C ALA A 318 3.75 -3.84 -13.65
N GLU A 319 3.25 -2.68 -14.11
CA GLU A 319 3.96 -1.39 -13.94
C GLU A 319 4.07 -0.99 -12.45
N SER A 320 3.06 -1.35 -11.66
CA SER A 320 2.84 -0.76 -10.34
C SER A 320 3.92 -1.06 -9.29
N PRO A 321 4.45 -2.29 -9.12
CA PRO A 321 5.39 -2.56 -8.03
C PRO A 321 6.69 -1.76 -8.14
N LEU A 322 7.23 -1.65 -9.36
CA LEU A 322 8.48 -0.93 -9.60
C LEU A 322 8.28 0.57 -9.50
N LEU A 323 7.19 1.10 -10.07
CA LEU A 323 6.91 2.53 -10.05
C LEU A 323 6.67 3.04 -8.63
N PHE A 324 5.89 2.32 -7.81
CA PHE A 324 5.68 2.68 -6.40
C PHE A 324 6.98 2.64 -5.60
N ALA A 325 7.78 1.57 -5.75
CA ALA A 325 9.07 1.45 -5.06
C ALA A 325 10.02 2.60 -5.44
N ALA A 326 10.10 2.95 -6.72
CA ALA A 326 10.96 4.03 -7.22
C ALA A 326 10.49 5.40 -6.75
N VAL A 327 9.18 5.70 -6.83
CA VAL A 327 8.64 6.98 -6.32
C VAL A 327 8.88 7.09 -4.82
N GLY A 328 8.62 6.05 -4.03
CA GLY A 328 8.87 6.13 -2.58
C GLY A 328 10.34 6.36 -2.23
N ALA A 329 11.26 5.74 -2.97
CA ALA A 329 12.70 5.97 -2.82
C ALA A 329 13.11 7.40 -3.20
N LEU A 330 12.62 7.92 -4.33
CA LEU A 330 12.79 9.31 -4.77
C LEU A 330 12.29 10.29 -3.70
N GLN A 331 11.12 9.99 -3.12
CA GLN A 331 10.49 10.82 -2.11
C GLN A 331 11.14 10.71 -0.73
N GLY A 332 11.88 9.64 -0.44
CA GLY A 332 12.32 9.32 0.92
C GLY A 332 11.18 8.89 1.84
N TRP A 333 10.15 8.23 1.30
CA TRP A 333 9.07 7.64 2.08
C TRP A 333 9.57 6.41 2.86
N SER A 334 8.97 6.16 4.02
CA SER A 334 9.39 5.09 4.94
C SER A 334 8.95 3.71 4.47
N GLY A 335 7.96 3.61 3.58
CA GLY A 335 7.60 2.36 2.95
C GLY A 335 6.18 2.28 2.43
N PHE A 336 5.83 1.06 2.00
CA PHE A 336 4.52 0.72 1.47
C PHE A 336 4.07 -0.64 1.97
N ALA A 337 2.77 -0.88 2.01
CA ALA A 337 2.19 -2.20 2.13
C ALA A 337 1.11 -2.43 1.06
N ILE A 338 1.31 -3.44 0.20
CA ILE A 338 0.34 -3.75 -0.86
C ILE A 338 -0.95 -4.33 -0.25
N HIS A 339 -2.09 -3.81 -0.68
CA HIS A 339 -3.40 -4.33 -0.27
C HIS A 339 -3.95 -5.25 -1.36
N THR A 340 -4.05 -6.56 -1.12
CA THR A 340 -3.61 -7.29 0.07
C THR A 340 -3.04 -8.64 -0.33
N TYR A 341 -2.24 -9.26 0.53
CA TYR A 341 -1.79 -10.62 0.29
C TYR A 341 -3.01 -11.54 0.16
N ALA A 342 -3.88 -11.53 1.18
CA ALA A 342 -5.12 -12.30 1.20
C ALA A 342 -6.10 -11.84 2.29
N TYR A 343 -7.37 -12.24 2.14
CA TYR A 343 -8.47 -11.99 3.09
C TYR A 343 -8.85 -13.21 3.96
N GLY A 344 -8.13 -14.32 3.83
CA GLY A 344 -8.41 -15.56 4.54
C GLY A 344 -7.43 -16.67 4.24
N THR A 345 -7.59 -17.77 4.97
CA THR A 345 -6.58 -18.83 5.14
C THR A 345 -6.73 -19.99 4.15
N ARG A 346 -7.87 -20.11 3.48
CA ARG A 346 -8.18 -21.21 2.55
C ARG A 346 -7.63 -20.97 1.15
N ILE A 347 -6.40 -20.48 1.08
CA ILE A 347 -5.76 -20.07 -0.17
C ILE A 347 -5.52 -21.25 -1.11
N GLU A 348 -5.28 -22.45 -0.56
CA GLU A 348 -5.06 -23.69 -1.34
C GLU A 348 -6.24 -24.07 -2.25
N SER A 349 -7.43 -23.55 -1.97
CA SER A 349 -8.62 -23.74 -2.81
C SER A 349 -8.78 -22.69 -3.92
N LYS A 350 -7.90 -21.68 -3.96
CA LYS A 350 -7.96 -20.54 -4.89
C LYS A 350 -6.86 -20.67 -5.92
N ASN A 351 -7.20 -21.26 -7.05
CA ASN A 351 -6.22 -21.53 -8.11
C ASN A 351 -6.28 -20.51 -9.26
N ILE A 352 -7.07 -19.44 -9.11
CA ILE A 352 -7.24 -18.37 -10.10
C ILE A 352 -7.13 -16.99 -9.44
N LEU A 353 -6.90 -15.95 -10.25
CA LEU A 353 -6.88 -14.55 -9.85
C LEU A 353 -8.29 -13.99 -9.70
N GLY A 354 -8.44 -13.06 -8.76
CA GLY A 354 -9.55 -12.10 -8.72
C GLY A 354 -10.92 -12.66 -8.34
N LYS A 355 -11.08 -13.98 -8.21
CA LYS A 355 -12.37 -14.60 -7.88
C LYS A 355 -12.68 -14.52 -6.39
N GLU A 356 -13.76 -13.81 -6.12
CA GLU A 356 -14.33 -13.60 -4.80
C GLU A 356 -14.77 -14.90 -4.12
N ALA A 357 -14.63 -14.97 -2.80
CA ALA A 357 -15.02 -16.16 -2.03
C ALA A 357 -16.40 -16.08 -1.36
N SER A 358 -17.01 -14.89 -1.24
CA SER A 358 -18.32 -14.74 -0.61
C SER A 358 -19.12 -13.55 -1.15
N SER A 359 -20.43 -13.57 -0.91
CA SER A 359 -21.37 -12.49 -1.24
C SER A 359 -21.14 -11.21 -0.40
N SER A 360 -21.70 -10.09 -0.90
CA SER A 360 -21.77 -8.72 -0.37
C SER A 360 -21.37 -8.55 1.11
N SER A 361 -20.07 -8.40 1.38
CA SER A 361 -19.53 -8.37 2.75
C SER A 361 -19.17 -6.96 3.20
N ILE A 362 -18.38 -6.23 2.39
CA ILE A 362 -17.84 -4.92 2.77
C ILE A 362 -18.73 -3.84 2.14
N GLY A 363 -19.58 -3.20 2.95
CA GLY A 363 -20.50 -2.16 2.45
C GLY A 363 -21.46 -2.64 1.36
N GLY A 364 -21.77 -3.95 1.31
CA GLY A 364 -22.62 -4.54 0.28
C GLY A 364 -21.90 -4.91 -1.03
N VAL A 365 -20.56 -4.85 -1.07
CA VAL A 365 -19.77 -5.11 -2.27
C VAL A 365 -19.06 -6.48 -2.19
N PRO A 366 -19.08 -7.31 -3.25
CA PRO A 366 -18.61 -8.71 -3.18
C PRO A 366 -17.10 -8.94 -3.35
N TYR A 367 -16.21 -7.95 -3.37
CA TYR A 367 -14.80 -8.12 -3.78
C TYR A 367 -13.87 -8.89 -2.82
N ARG A 368 -14.38 -9.40 -1.70
CA ARG A 368 -13.57 -10.07 -0.68
C ARG A 368 -12.92 -11.34 -1.25
N GLU A 369 -11.62 -11.50 -0.98
CA GLU A 369 -10.81 -12.60 -1.55
C GLU A 369 -10.81 -12.60 -3.09
N GLY A 370 -11.19 -11.48 -3.72
CA GLY A 370 -11.29 -11.30 -5.16
C GLY A 370 -10.18 -10.41 -5.70
N ILE A 371 -10.56 -9.33 -6.39
CA ILE A 371 -9.69 -8.48 -7.21
C ILE A 371 -8.44 -7.89 -6.51
N PHE A 372 -8.50 -7.73 -5.18
CA PHE A 372 -7.40 -7.22 -4.36
C PHE A 372 -6.45 -8.30 -3.83
N SER A 373 -6.76 -9.59 -3.98
CA SER A 373 -5.86 -10.64 -3.48
C SER A 373 -4.68 -10.79 -4.43
N THR A 374 -3.46 -10.62 -3.91
CA THR A 374 -2.25 -10.51 -4.73
C THR A 374 -1.27 -11.69 -4.57
N TRP A 375 -1.47 -12.57 -3.58
CA TRP A 375 -0.54 -13.66 -3.22
C TRP A 375 -0.11 -14.59 -4.38
N ASN A 376 -0.98 -14.78 -5.39
CA ASN A 376 -0.75 -15.60 -6.58
C ASN A 376 -0.68 -14.80 -7.88
N ASP A 377 -0.58 -13.48 -7.83
CA ASP A 377 -0.54 -12.65 -9.03
C ASP A 377 0.90 -12.46 -9.54
N PRO A 378 1.31 -13.16 -10.62
CA PRO A 378 2.68 -13.07 -11.12
C PRO A 378 2.98 -11.69 -11.71
N ALA A 379 1.97 -10.92 -12.16
CA ALA A 379 2.20 -9.56 -12.65
C ALA A 379 2.73 -8.64 -11.54
N LYS A 380 2.35 -8.89 -10.29
CA LYS A 380 2.79 -8.10 -9.13
C LYS A 380 3.98 -8.77 -8.46
N PHE A 381 3.77 -9.97 -7.89
CA PHE A 381 4.77 -10.66 -7.08
C PHE A 381 5.97 -11.17 -7.90
N GLY A 382 5.84 -11.22 -9.23
CA GLY A 382 6.98 -11.38 -10.15
C GLY A 382 8.04 -10.31 -9.96
N LEU A 383 7.63 -9.07 -9.70
CA LEU A 383 8.51 -7.91 -9.64
C LEU A 383 8.86 -7.49 -8.20
N PHE A 384 8.36 -8.20 -7.19
CA PHE A 384 8.56 -7.84 -5.78
C PHE A 384 10.02 -7.91 -5.34
N TYR A 385 10.83 -8.81 -5.93
CA TYR A 385 12.27 -8.86 -5.66
C TYR A 385 12.96 -7.54 -6.03
N HIS A 386 12.67 -7.02 -7.23
CA HIS A 386 13.23 -5.75 -7.71
C HIS A 386 12.70 -4.57 -6.90
N ALA A 387 11.39 -4.54 -6.61
CA ALA A 387 10.79 -3.50 -5.76
C ALA A 387 11.42 -3.48 -4.36
N ALA A 388 11.62 -4.65 -3.74
CA ALA A 388 12.29 -4.76 -2.44
C ALA A 388 13.74 -4.27 -2.49
N LEU A 389 14.49 -4.54 -3.56
CA LEU A 389 15.84 -4.00 -3.75
C LEU A 389 15.82 -2.48 -3.88
N ILE A 390 14.91 -1.93 -4.70
CA ILE A 390 14.74 -0.47 -4.86
C ILE A 390 14.45 0.19 -3.51
N THR A 391 13.48 -0.32 -2.75
CA THR A 391 13.07 0.29 -1.48
C THR A 391 14.09 0.08 -0.36
N ARG A 392 14.57 -1.14 -0.15
CA ARG A 392 15.38 -1.49 1.04
C ARG A 392 16.85 -1.15 0.88
N ARG A 393 17.38 -1.21 -0.35
CA ARG A 393 18.77 -0.84 -0.65
C ARG A 393 18.91 0.60 -1.14
N LYS A 394 17.78 1.29 -1.36
CA LYS A 394 17.70 2.64 -1.95
C LYS A 394 18.42 2.70 -3.30
N ASP A 395 18.08 1.77 -4.21
CA ASP A 395 18.73 1.77 -5.53
C ASP A 395 18.40 3.03 -6.32
N VAL A 396 17.19 3.57 -6.15
CA VAL A 396 16.83 4.91 -6.65
C VAL A 396 17.18 5.94 -5.58
N SER A 397 17.85 7.00 -6.03
CA SER A 397 18.31 8.08 -5.18
C SER A 397 17.13 8.94 -4.70
N THR A 398 17.14 9.29 -3.43
CA THR A 398 16.23 10.31 -2.89
C THR A 398 16.55 11.67 -3.54
N SER A 399 15.52 12.38 -4.00
CA SER A 399 15.68 13.69 -4.63
C SER A 399 16.33 14.69 -3.66
N PRO A 400 17.32 15.49 -4.10
CA PRO A 400 17.92 16.53 -3.25
C PRO A 400 16.99 17.74 -3.04
N ASN A 401 15.99 17.92 -3.90
CA ASN A 401 15.07 19.06 -3.82
C ASN A 401 13.83 18.69 -3.00
N LYS A 402 13.49 19.55 -2.03
CA LYS A 402 12.28 19.43 -1.20
C LYS A 402 11.37 20.63 -1.46
N ILE A 403 10.16 20.37 -1.93
CA ILE A 403 9.16 21.38 -2.24
C ILE A 403 7.97 21.20 -1.29
N ALA A 404 7.77 22.19 -0.43
CA ALA A 404 6.65 22.28 0.48
C ALA A 404 5.50 23.04 -0.21
N ILE A 405 4.33 22.40 -0.35
CA ILE A 405 3.15 23.03 -0.96
C ILE A 405 2.30 23.63 0.16
N LYS A 406 2.15 24.95 0.16
CA LYS A 406 1.28 25.66 1.11
C LYS A 406 -0.17 25.32 0.82
N VAL A 407 -0.84 24.71 1.80
CA VAL A 407 -2.24 24.30 1.68
C VAL A 407 -3.15 25.36 2.33
N ASP A 408 -3.87 26.09 1.48
CA ASP A 408 -4.79 27.16 1.89
C ASP A 408 -6.24 26.66 1.93
N THR A 409 -6.64 25.85 0.95
CA THR A 409 -8.01 25.33 0.85
C THR A 409 -8.14 23.97 1.54
N LEU A 410 -8.76 23.95 2.73
CA LEU A 410 -8.91 22.72 3.51
C LEU A 410 -10.04 21.79 3.05
N SER A 411 -11.07 22.34 2.40
CA SER A 411 -12.31 21.61 2.05
C SER A 411 -12.17 20.65 0.87
N THR A 412 -11.04 20.64 0.16
CA THR A 412 -10.79 19.81 -1.02
C THR A 412 -9.44 19.08 -0.92
N ALA A 413 -9.33 17.93 -1.60
CA ALA A 413 -8.06 17.21 -1.73
C ALA A 413 -7.24 17.71 -2.93
N MET A 414 -7.86 17.78 -4.11
CA MET A 414 -7.14 18.03 -5.36
C MET A 414 -6.61 19.46 -5.48
N LYS A 415 -5.30 19.57 -5.78
CA LYS A 415 -4.56 20.82 -5.91
C LYS A 415 -3.61 20.74 -7.11
N PRO A 416 -3.51 21.78 -7.96
CA PRO A 416 -2.59 21.79 -9.10
C PRO A 416 -1.14 21.44 -8.74
N ALA A 417 -0.60 21.98 -7.64
CA ALA A 417 0.82 21.81 -7.30
C ALA A 417 1.21 20.36 -6.99
N PHE A 418 0.27 19.55 -6.47
CA PHE A 418 0.54 18.14 -6.19
C PHE A 418 0.50 17.26 -7.44
N ARG A 419 -0.07 17.74 -8.55
CA ARG A 419 -0.25 16.95 -9.75
C ARG A 419 1.10 16.58 -10.38
N LEU A 420 1.39 15.28 -10.52
CA LEU A 420 2.62 14.68 -11.11
C LEU A 420 3.95 15.04 -10.41
N SER A 421 3.95 16.04 -9.53
CA SER A 421 5.13 16.57 -8.83
C SER A 421 5.89 15.52 -8.01
N ALA A 422 5.21 14.48 -7.51
CA ALA A 422 5.81 13.41 -6.73
C ALA A 422 6.74 12.49 -7.53
N GLU A 423 6.67 12.51 -8.86
CA GLU A 423 7.61 11.83 -9.75
C GLU A 423 8.79 12.74 -10.16
N MET A 424 8.73 14.03 -9.81
CA MET A 424 9.72 15.04 -10.17
C MET A 424 10.75 15.27 -9.04
N SER A 425 10.28 15.59 -7.83
CA SER A 425 11.11 15.96 -6.68
C SER A 425 10.45 15.54 -5.38
N GLN A 426 11.08 15.67 -4.21
CA GLN A 426 10.35 15.41 -2.95
C GLN A 426 9.25 16.45 -2.72
N ILE A 427 8.02 15.99 -2.48
CA ILE A 427 6.83 16.82 -2.26
C ILE A 427 6.25 16.54 -0.88
N GLY A 428 5.77 17.58 -0.22
CA GLY A 428 5.00 17.48 1.02
C GLY A 428 4.06 18.67 1.21
N ALA A 429 2.95 18.46 1.92
CA ALA A 429 2.06 19.52 2.33
C ALA A 429 2.68 20.39 3.44
N CYS A 430 2.28 21.66 3.46
CA CYS A 430 2.67 22.61 4.49
C CYS A 430 1.44 23.35 5.01
N TYR A 431 1.12 23.13 6.28
CA TYR A 431 0.03 23.79 7.00
C TYR A 431 0.53 24.91 7.93
N SER A 432 1.85 25.01 8.14
CA SER A 432 2.51 26.01 8.96
C SER A 432 2.96 27.23 8.13
N ASP A 433 3.18 28.37 8.79
CA ASP A 433 3.84 29.54 8.19
C ASP A 433 5.37 29.51 8.37
N LYS A 434 5.87 28.59 9.20
CA LYS A 434 7.30 28.40 9.47
C LYS A 434 7.75 27.08 8.89
N THR A 435 8.64 27.14 7.91
CA THR A 435 9.32 25.97 7.34
C THR A 435 10.66 26.39 6.75
N GLU A 436 11.64 25.50 6.78
CA GLU A 436 12.96 25.68 6.17
C GLU A 436 12.98 25.25 4.69
N MET A 437 11.88 24.65 4.21
CA MET A 437 11.76 24.16 2.84
C MET A 437 11.35 25.27 1.87
N SER A 438 11.66 25.09 0.58
CA SER A 438 11.11 25.92 -0.48
C SER A 438 9.58 25.80 -0.52
N VAL A 439 8.87 26.92 -0.37
CA VAL A 439 7.40 26.94 -0.33
C VAL A 439 6.81 27.42 -1.65
N VAL A 440 5.84 26.69 -2.17
CA VAL A 440 5.05 27.05 -3.36
C VAL A 440 3.56 27.11 -3.03
N SER A 441 2.79 27.81 -3.86
CA SER A 441 1.33 27.87 -3.71
C SER A 441 0.68 26.55 -4.13
N GLU A 442 -0.41 26.13 -3.47
CA GLU A 442 -1.23 24.99 -3.92
C GLU A 442 -1.74 25.10 -5.37
N LYS A 443 -1.77 26.32 -5.93
CA LYS A 443 -2.25 26.62 -7.29
C LYS A 443 -1.16 26.54 -8.36
N GLU A 444 0.11 26.45 -7.96
CA GLU A 444 1.23 26.41 -8.90
C GLU A 444 1.20 25.13 -9.74
N ILE A 445 1.69 25.19 -10.99
CA ILE A 445 1.82 24.04 -11.87
C ILE A 445 3.30 23.66 -11.89
N LEU A 446 3.69 22.68 -11.08
CA LEU A 446 5.08 22.22 -10.97
C LEU A 446 5.50 21.35 -12.16
N VAL A 447 4.56 20.59 -12.73
CA VAL A 447 4.78 19.73 -13.90
C VAL A 447 3.74 20.09 -14.96
N ASP A 448 4.21 20.49 -16.13
CA ASP A 448 3.37 20.82 -17.28
C ASP A 448 2.90 19.54 -17.99
N GLU A 449 1.67 19.14 -17.68
CA GLU A 449 1.01 17.96 -18.23
C GLU A 449 0.89 17.98 -19.76
N SER A 450 0.90 19.14 -20.39
CA SER A 450 0.82 19.24 -21.86
C SER A 450 2.07 18.71 -22.57
N LYS A 451 3.18 18.54 -21.83
CA LYS A 451 4.43 17.97 -22.36
C LYS A 451 4.39 16.46 -22.56
N GLY A 452 3.37 15.76 -22.04
CA GLY A 452 3.26 14.32 -22.27
C GLY A 452 4.15 13.44 -21.41
N GLU A 453 4.90 14.02 -20.46
CA GLU A 453 5.94 13.32 -19.70
C GLU A 453 6.32 13.99 -18.39
N VAL A 454 6.97 13.21 -17.51
CA VAL A 454 7.60 13.65 -16.26
C VAL A 454 8.96 12.97 -16.09
N ARG A 455 9.94 13.70 -15.53
CA ARG A 455 11.28 13.21 -15.23
C ARG A 455 11.67 13.66 -13.82
N SER A 456 12.26 12.76 -13.05
CA SER A 456 12.82 13.10 -11.74
C SER A 456 14.02 14.02 -11.88
N ASP A 457 14.21 14.92 -10.92
CA ASP A 457 15.38 15.80 -10.85
C ASP A 457 16.72 15.07 -10.61
N THR A 458 16.67 13.83 -10.11
CA THR A 458 17.82 12.91 -10.05
C THR A 458 18.21 12.36 -11.43
N GLY A 459 17.32 12.45 -12.41
CA GLY A 459 17.46 11.83 -13.73
C GLY A 459 17.22 10.31 -13.77
N GLU A 460 16.96 9.65 -12.64
CA GLU A 460 16.84 8.18 -12.56
C GLU A 460 15.44 7.65 -12.89
N MET A 461 14.43 8.51 -13.00
CA MET A 461 13.06 8.14 -13.36
C MET A 461 12.53 8.98 -14.52
N TYR A 462 11.80 8.35 -15.41
CA TYR A 462 11.06 9.00 -16.50
C TYR A 462 9.79 8.24 -16.81
N ARG A 463 8.69 8.95 -17.06
CA ARG A 463 7.43 8.37 -17.52
C ARG A 463 6.79 9.28 -18.56
N SER A 464 6.23 8.70 -19.60
CA SER A 464 5.51 9.44 -20.64
C SER A 464 4.17 8.78 -20.95
N TRP A 465 3.11 9.59 -20.95
CA TRP A 465 1.75 9.22 -21.38
C TRP A 465 1.42 9.54 -22.83
N ASP A 466 2.29 10.27 -23.51
CA ASP A 466 2.24 10.36 -24.97
C ASP A 466 2.87 9.11 -25.60
N LYS A 467 3.99 8.67 -25.01
CA LYS A 467 4.74 7.50 -25.47
C LYS A 467 4.30 6.20 -24.81
N ASN A 468 3.50 6.24 -23.74
CA ASN A 468 3.04 5.08 -22.98
C ASN A 468 4.16 4.16 -22.45
N PHE A 469 5.26 4.72 -21.97
CA PHE A 469 6.29 3.93 -21.28
C PHE A 469 6.99 4.76 -20.20
N GLY A 470 7.73 4.07 -19.35
CA GLY A 470 8.66 4.71 -18.43
C GLY A 470 9.91 3.87 -18.21
N ILE A 471 10.89 4.49 -17.54
CA ILE A 471 12.14 3.87 -17.15
C ILE A 471 12.50 4.21 -15.71
N ILE A 472 13.16 3.26 -15.05
CA ILE A 472 13.95 3.46 -13.84
C ILE A 472 15.38 3.13 -14.24
N ASP A 473 16.30 4.08 -14.14
CA ASP A 473 17.68 3.90 -14.54
C ASP A 473 18.57 4.36 -13.41
N SER A 474 18.97 3.43 -12.53
CA SER A 474 19.96 3.64 -11.48
C SER A 474 21.21 2.79 -11.74
N PRO A 475 22.32 2.99 -11.01
CA PRO A 475 23.51 2.14 -11.15
C PRO A 475 23.24 0.66 -10.85
N LYS A 476 22.36 0.35 -9.87
CA LYS A 476 22.13 -1.03 -9.37
C LYS A 476 20.86 -1.68 -9.89
N THR A 477 19.88 -0.90 -10.34
CA THR A 477 18.59 -1.38 -10.88
C THR A 477 18.18 -0.58 -12.11
N LYS A 478 17.83 -1.29 -13.18
CA LYS A 478 17.41 -0.74 -14.47
C LYS A 478 16.11 -1.41 -14.91
N CYS A 479 15.09 -0.62 -15.23
CA CYS A 479 13.78 -1.11 -15.61
C CYS A 479 13.24 -0.30 -16.79
N ALA A 480 12.60 -0.98 -17.74
CA ALA A 480 11.71 -0.38 -18.72
C ALA A 480 10.32 -1.00 -18.55
N TYR A 481 9.27 -0.17 -18.54
CA TYR A 481 7.89 -0.62 -18.35
C TYR A 481 6.90 0.11 -19.25
N GLY A 482 5.83 -0.57 -19.64
CA GLY A 482 4.77 -0.03 -20.49
C GLY A 482 4.80 -0.60 -21.91
N PHE A 483 4.38 0.20 -22.88
CA PHE A 483 4.26 -0.20 -24.29
C PHE A 483 5.62 -0.08 -24.99
N LEU A 484 6.52 -1.03 -24.71
CA LEU A 484 7.92 -0.98 -25.13
C LEU A 484 8.13 -1.18 -26.64
N GLN A 485 7.29 -1.98 -27.32
CA GLN A 485 7.49 -2.29 -28.75
C GLN A 485 7.52 -1.02 -29.62
N LYS A 486 6.54 -0.13 -29.45
CA LYS A 486 6.46 1.11 -30.24
C LYS A 486 7.54 2.14 -29.89
N ASN A 487 8.26 1.94 -28.78
CA ASN A 487 9.35 2.79 -28.32
C ASN A 487 10.72 2.10 -28.45
N SER A 488 10.78 0.98 -29.18
CA SER A 488 11.97 0.16 -29.35
C SER A 488 12.96 0.78 -30.36
N PRO A 489 14.28 0.82 -30.08
CA PRO A 489 14.90 0.40 -28.83
C PRO A 489 14.69 1.42 -27.69
N VAL A 490 14.51 0.91 -26.47
CA VAL A 490 14.52 1.70 -25.25
C VAL A 490 15.94 1.74 -24.69
N GLU A 491 16.48 2.96 -24.58
CA GLU A 491 17.87 3.21 -24.15
C GLU A 491 17.93 3.62 -22.67
N LEU A 492 18.72 2.87 -21.90
CA LEU A 492 19.14 3.18 -20.52
C LEU A 492 20.67 3.27 -20.48
N ARG A 493 21.23 3.80 -19.40
CA ARG A 493 22.69 3.84 -19.20
C ARG A 493 23.26 2.41 -19.21
N GLY A 494 23.97 2.06 -20.28
CA GLY A 494 24.62 0.75 -20.42
C GLY A 494 23.66 -0.43 -20.64
N LEU A 495 22.39 -0.17 -20.96
CA LEU A 495 21.41 -1.20 -21.27
C LEU A 495 20.50 -0.73 -22.41
N THR A 496 20.44 -1.50 -23.49
CA THR A 496 19.49 -1.28 -24.59
C THR A 496 18.51 -2.45 -24.64
N ILE A 497 17.22 -2.14 -24.74
CA ILE A 497 16.13 -3.12 -24.78
C ILE A 497 15.33 -2.92 -26.08
N SER A 498 15.38 -3.92 -26.95
CA SER A 498 14.61 -3.92 -28.19
C SER A 498 13.42 -4.88 -28.07
N SER A 499 12.29 -4.41 -27.57
CA SER A 499 11.09 -5.24 -27.37
C SER A 499 10.35 -5.52 -28.67
N LYS A 500 9.94 -6.77 -28.86
CA LYS A 500 8.98 -7.21 -29.88
C LYS A 500 7.58 -7.38 -29.29
N THR A 501 7.47 -7.63 -27.99
CA THR A 501 6.20 -7.64 -27.25
C THR A 501 5.72 -6.21 -27.02
N ASP A 502 4.44 -5.95 -27.31
CA ASP A 502 3.80 -4.63 -27.19
C ASP A 502 3.94 -4.04 -25.79
N PHE A 503 3.30 -4.66 -24.79
CA PHE A 503 3.41 -4.29 -23.38
C PHE A 503 4.37 -5.22 -22.65
N ALA A 504 5.36 -4.67 -21.97
CA ALA A 504 6.31 -5.44 -21.18
C ALA A 504 6.87 -4.62 -20.01
N VAL A 505 7.22 -5.33 -18.94
CA VAL A 505 8.05 -4.82 -17.84
C VAL A 505 9.30 -5.68 -17.78
N ILE A 506 10.46 -5.07 -18.07
CA ILE A 506 11.76 -5.73 -18.05
C ILE A 506 12.61 -5.03 -17.00
N ALA A 507 12.99 -5.74 -15.95
CA ALA A 507 13.77 -5.24 -14.83
C ALA A 507 15.05 -6.05 -14.63
N MET A 508 16.17 -5.35 -14.45
CA MET A 508 17.46 -5.93 -14.06
C MET A 508 17.94 -5.30 -12.78
N SER A 509 18.34 -6.12 -11.81
CA SER A 509 18.95 -5.64 -10.57
C SER A 509 20.20 -6.44 -10.24
N SER A 510 21.25 -5.72 -9.86
CA SER A 510 22.42 -6.32 -9.24
C SER A 510 22.02 -7.02 -7.94
N LEU A 511 22.41 -8.29 -7.79
CA LEU A 511 22.31 -9.05 -6.53
C LEU A 511 23.57 -8.91 -5.67
N THR A 512 24.50 -8.03 -6.07
CA THR A 512 25.68 -7.63 -5.31
C THR A 512 25.55 -6.17 -4.84
N ASN A 513 26.63 -5.63 -4.26
CA ASN A 513 26.70 -4.20 -3.94
C ASN A 513 27.22 -3.34 -5.10
N ASP A 514 27.63 -3.96 -6.21
CA ASP A 514 28.19 -3.28 -7.37
C ASP A 514 27.09 -2.78 -8.31
N ALA A 515 27.43 -1.75 -9.11
CA ALA A 515 26.61 -1.37 -10.25
C ALA A 515 26.46 -2.54 -11.22
N ILE A 516 25.37 -2.57 -11.98
CA ILE A 516 25.02 -3.69 -12.88
C ILE A 516 26.18 -4.05 -13.82
N GLU A 517 26.85 -3.05 -14.40
CA GLU A 517 27.98 -3.23 -15.33
C GLU A 517 29.20 -3.92 -14.69
N HIS A 518 29.32 -3.91 -13.37
CA HIS A 518 30.39 -4.56 -12.61
C HIS A 518 29.92 -5.78 -11.83
N SER A 519 28.62 -6.09 -11.84
CA SER A 519 28.07 -7.17 -11.02
C SER A 519 28.31 -8.53 -11.65
N LYS A 520 28.70 -9.50 -10.81
CA LYS A 520 28.83 -10.92 -11.18
C LYS A 520 27.54 -11.72 -10.99
N ASN A 521 26.48 -11.10 -10.48
CA ASN A 521 25.22 -11.76 -10.18
C ASN A 521 24.08 -10.75 -10.34
N ILE A 522 23.22 -10.95 -11.33
CA ILE A 522 22.14 -10.04 -11.71
C ILE A 522 20.85 -10.84 -11.85
N LEU A 523 19.78 -10.36 -11.23
CA LEU A 523 18.43 -10.85 -11.50
C LEU A 523 17.87 -10.08 -12.69
N LEU A 524 17.35 -10.79 -13.68
CA LEU A 524 16.54 -10.25 -14.76
C LEU A 524 15.13 -10.84 -14.63
N THR A 525 14.12 -9.98 -14.58
CA THR A 525 12.72 -10.37 -14.61
C THR A 525 12.02 -9.71 -15.79
N SER A 526 11.24 -10.48 -16.55
CA SER A 526 10.40 -10.00 -17.64
C SER A 526 8.95 -10.42 -17.43
N VAL A 527 8.04 -9.45 -17.35
CA VAL A 527 6.62 -9.68 -17.06
C VAL A 527 5.78 -8.96 -18.12
N GLY A 528 4.88 -9.70 -18.77
CA GLY A 528 3.84 -9.16 -19.65
C GLY A 528 2.47 -9.15 -18.98
N ARG A 529 1.42 -9.26 -19.79
CA ARG A 529 0.05 -9.41 -19.28
C ARG A 529 -0.10 -10.75 -18.57
N ALA A 530 -0.83 -10.78 -17.45
CA ALA A 530 -1.15 -12.02 -16.74
C ALA A 530 -2.64 -12.16 -16.48
N MET A 531 -3.20 -13.32 -16.82
CA MET A 531 -4.64 -13.59 -16.79
C MET A 531 -4.92 -15.07 -16.50
N ASN A 532 -6.10 -15.38 -15.95
CA ASN A 532 -6.55 -16.77 -15.86
C ASN A 532 -6.77 -17.36 -17.27
N THR A 533 -6.51 -18.66 -17.44
CA THR A 533 -6.80 -19.37 -18.69
C THR A 533 -8.29 -19.22 -19.04
N ASP A 534 -8.62 -18.90 -20.28
CA ASP A 534 -10.00 -18.73 -20.78
C ASP A 534 -10.82 -17.60 -20.12
N ALA A 535 -10.21 -16.64 -19.42
CA ALA A 535 -10.94 -15.47 -18.92
C ALA A 535 -11.56 -14.65 -20.06
N LYS A 536 -12.77 -14.11 -19.85
CA LYS A 536 -13.53 -13.40 -20.90
C LYS A 536 -14.01 -12.02 -20.44
N PHE A 537 -13.91 -11.07 -21.35
CA PHE A 537 -14.27 -9.68 -21.16
C PHE A 537 -15.09 -9.14 -22.35
N GLU A 538 -15.95 -8.17 -22.08
CA GLU A 538 -16.61 -7.32 -23.08
C GLU A 538 -16.30 -5.86 -22.75
N GLY A 539 -15.29 -5.29 -23.42
CA GLY A 539 -14.70 -4.02 -22.98
C GLY A 539 -14.16 -4.15 -21.55
N ASP A 540 -14.52 -3.20 -20.68
CA ASP A 540 -14.14 -3.22 -19.26
C ASP A 540 -14.99 -4.21 -18.41
N LYS A 541 -15.98 -4.88 -19.01
CA LYS A 541 -16.89 -5.79 -18.30
C LYS A 541 -16.28 -7.19 -18.19
N MET A 542 -16.23 -7.69 -16.97
CA MET A 542 -15.88 -9.06 -16.64
C MET A 542 -17.06 -10.01 -16.96
N LEU A 543 -16.85 -10.99 -17.86
CA LEU A 543 -17.86 -12.00 -18.21
C LEU A 543 -17.61 -13.35 -17.55
N ASP A 544 -16.35 -13.80 -17.54
CA ASP A 544 -15.95 -15.11 -17.00
C ASP A 544 -14.53 -15.05 -16.43
N TYR A 545 -14.37 -15.49 -15.18
CA TYR A 545 -13.09 -15.54 -14.46
C TYR A 545 -12.08 -16.50 -15.09
N GLY A 546 -12.53 -17.43 -15.93
CA GLY A 546 -11.67 -18.46 -16.50
C GLY A 546 -11.32 -19.54 -15.46
N LYS A 547 -10.21 -20.24 -15.72
CA LYS A 547 -9.76 -21.41 -14.96
C LYS A 547 -8.24 -21.41 -14.77
N PRO A 548 -7.71 -22.24 -13.86
CA PRO A 548 -6.27 -22.44 -13.75
C PRO A 548 -5.69 -23.12 -15.00
N PRO A 549 -4.39 -22.95 -15.29
CA PRO A 549 -3.45 -22.09 -14.56
C PRO A 549 -3.64 -20.60 -14.86
N VAL A 550 -2.99 -19.75 -14.07
CA VAL A 550 -2.75 -18.35 -14.45
C VAL A 550 -1.67 -18.34 -15.53
N LEU A 551 -1.96 -17.70 -16.66
CA LEU A 551 -1.04 -17.52 -17.77
C LEU A 551 -0.35 -16.17 -17.66
N ILE A 552 0.92 -16.12 -18.06
CA ILE A 552 1.69 -14.90 -18.23
C ILE A 552 2.19 -14.85 -19.67
N GLU A 553 2.08 -13.68 -20.30
CA GLU A 553 2.58 -13.42 -21.65
C GLU A 553 4.10 -13.56 -21.68
N VAL A 554 4.61 -14.30 -22.67
CA VAL A 554 6.04 -14.43 -22.91
C VAL A 554 6.56 -13.11 -23.48
N ILE A 555 7.63 -12.60 -22.89
CA ILE A 555 8.29 -11.38 -23.36
C ILE A 555 9.38 -11.73 -24.37
N GLU A 556 9.23 -11.20 -25.57
CA GLU A 556 10.22 -11.26 -26.64
C GLU A 556 10.95 -9.92 -26.72
N ALA A 557 12.24 -9.92 -26.44
CA ALA A 557 13.08 -8.72 -26.50
C ALA A 557 14.54 -9.09 -26.75
N ASP A 558 15.24 -8.28 -27.55
CA ASP A 558 16.69 -8.36 -27.67
C ASP A 558 17.33 -7.42 -26.63
N ILE A 559 18.27 -7.95 -25.85
CA ILE A 559 18.91 -7.28 -24.73
C ILE A 559 20.39 -7.07 -25.04
N HIS A 560 20.86 -5.84 -24.85
CA HIS A 560 22.28 -5.49 -24.92
C HIS A 560 22.73 -4.83 -23.62
N LEU A 561 23.51 -5.56 -22.82
CA LEU A 561 23.99 -5.12 -21.53
C LEU A 561 25.49 -4.81 -21.60
N LYS A 562 25.87 -3.57 -21.33
CA LYS A 562 27.27 -3.21 -21.10
C LYS A 562 27.75 -3.82 -19.79
N THR A 563 28.89 -4.51 -19.84
CA THR A 563 29.47 -5.18 -18.68
C THR A 563 30.98 -5.26 -18.77
N HIS A 564 31.62 -5.32 -17.60
CA HIS A 564 33.06 -5.53 -17.44
C HIS A 564 33.44 -7.01 -17.31
N HIS A 565 32.44 -7.90 -17.30
CA HIS A 565 32.61 -9.35 -17.22
C HIS A 565 32.38 -10.00 -18.58
N ASN A 566 33.35 -10.79 -19.04
CA ASN A 566 33.27 -11.52 -20.31
C ASN A 566 32.88 -13.00 -20.13
N ASP A 567 32.57 -13.40 -18.89
CA ASP A 567 32.26 -14.73 -18.41
C ASP A 567 30.81 -14.86 -17.91
N LEU A 568 29.95 -13.87 -18.19
CA LEU A 568 28.54 -13.92 -17.79
C LEU A 568 27.74 -14.92 -18.63
N ARG A 569 26.97 -15.77 -17.94
CA ARG A 569 25.95 -16.66 -18.52
C ARG A 569 24.56 -16.27 -18.06
N VAL A 570 23.58 -16.45 -18.95
CA VAL A 570 22.17 -16.13 -18.69
C VAL A 570 21.38 -17.43 -18.53
N TRP A 571 20.95 -17.72 -17.30
CA TRP A 571 20.16 -18.90 -16.96
C TRP A 571 18.68 -18.57 -16.87
N ALA A 572 17.83 -19.32 -17.56
CA ALA A 572 16.39 -19.25 -17.37
C ALA A 572 15.99 -20.06 -16.12
N VAL A 573 15.10 -19.49 -15.29
CA VAL A 573 14.62 -20.09 -14.03
C VAL A 573 13.11 -20.27 -14.09
N ASN A 574 12.58 -21.47 -13.87
CA ASN A 574 11.13 -21.70 -13.92
C ASN A 574 10.38 -21.25 -12.65
N ALA A 575 9.06 -21.44 -12.62
CA ALA A 575 8.19 -21.05 -11.51
C ALA A 575 8.51 -21.79 -10.19
N GLU A 576 9.11 -22.98 -10.26
CA GLU A 576 9.56 -23.76 -9.12
C GLU A 576 10.94 -23.34 -8.61
N GLY A 577 11.65 -22.47 -9.33
CA GLY A 577 12.98 -21.98 -8.98
C GLY A 577 14.14 -22.85 -9.49
N PHE A 578 13.91 -23.72 -10.47
CA PHE A 578 14.95 -24.55 -11.09
C PHE A 578 15.48 -23.91 -12.37
N PHE A 579 16.77 -24.09 -12.64
CA PHE A 579 17.36 -23.78 -13.94
C PHE A 579 16.79 -24.70 -15.01
N VAL A 580 16.28 -24.12 -16.09
CA VAL A 580 15.69 -24.86 -17.21
C VAL A 580 16.53 -24.81 -18.49
N GLY A 581 17.48 -23.88 -18.57
CA GLY A 581 18.43 -23.80 -19.68
C GLY A 581 19.29 -22.55 -19.66
N VAL A 582 20.30 -22.54 -20.53
CA VAL A 582 21.17 -21.37 -20.76
C VAL A 582 20.70 -20.67 -22.02
N VAL A 583 20.35 -19.39 -21.89
CA VAL A 583 20.00 -18.54 -23.04
C VAL A 583 21.28 -18.28 -23.84
N PRO A 584 21.27 -18.48 -25.18
CA PRO A 584 22.43 -18.17 -26.01
C PRO A 584 22.84 -16.70 -25.91
N THR A 585 24.11 -16.46 -25.63
CA THR A 585 24.70 -15.12 -25.45
C THR A 585 25.85 -14.87 -26.41
N ARG A 586 26.04 -13.61 -26.80
CA ARG A 586 27.22 -13.13 -27.53
C ARG A 586 27.87 -11.99 -26.76
N TYR A 587 29.18 -12.05 -26.54
CA TYR A 587 29.92 -10.98 -25.91
C TYR A 587 30.88 -10.33 -26.92
N GLU A 588 30.70 -9.04 -27.17
CA GLU A 588 31.58 -8.26 -28.06
C GLU A 588 31.75 -6.84 -27.56
N ASN A 589 32.99 -6.33 -27.58
CA ASN A 589 33.33 -4.95 -27.25
C ASN A 589 32.75 -4.44 -25.90
N GLY A 590 32.69 -5.29 -24.88
CA GLY A 590 32.14 -4.92 -23.57
C GLY A 590 30.61 -5.03 -23.44
N VAL A 591 29.94 -5.67 -24.40
CA VAL A 591 28.48 -5.81 -24.43
C VAL A 591 28.09 -7.28 -24.48
N LEU A 592 27.34 -7.73 -23.48
CA LEU A 592 26.63 -9.01 -23.45
C LEU A 592 25.29 -8.85 -24.18
N SER A 593 25.07 -9.65 -25.23
CA SER A 593 23.86 -9.62 -26.04
C SER A 593 23.14 -10.96 -26.01
N PHE A 594 21.82 -10.96 -25.84
CA PHE A 594 20.98 -12.16 -25.85
C PHE A 594 19.53 -11.82 -26.18
N ALA A 595 18.72 -12.82 -26.52
CA ALA A 595 17.31 -12.66 -26.85
C ALA A 595 16.42 -13.41 -25.84
N LEU A 596 15.35 -12.75 -25.39
CA LEU A 596 14.30 -13.32 -24.56
C LEU A 596 13.18 -13.93 -25.41
N GLY A 597 12.43 -14.86 -24.83
CA GLY A 597 11.17 -15.38 -25.38
C GLY A 597 11.29 -16.54 -26.38
N ASN A 598 12.43 -16.70 -27.05
CA ASN A 598 12.65 -17.80 -27.98
C ASN A 598 13.11 -19.08 -27.28
N GLU A 599 14.33 -19.08 -26.74
CA GLU A 599 14.90 -20.22 -26.02
C GLU A 599 14.60 -20.10 -24.53
N PHE A 600 14.09 -21.18 -23.93
CA PHE A 600 13.77 -21.25 -22.49
C PHE A 600 12.96 -20.06 -21.95
N PRO A 601 11.79 -19.75 -22.56
CA PRO A 601 10.98 -18.61 -22.14
C PRO A 601 10.61 -18.72 -20.67
N SER A 602 10.95 -17.70 -19.91
CA SER A 602 10.64 -17.58 -18.50
C SER A 602 10.33 -16.14 -18.09
N MET A 603 9.73 -16.00 -16.91
CA MET A 603 9.63 -14.72 -16.20
C MET A 603 10.95 -14.34 -15.53
N TYR A 604 11.73 -15.30 -15.05
CA TYR A 604 12.98 -15.06 -14.29
C TYR A 604 14.20 -15.60 -15.01
N TYR A 605 15.28 -14.81 -14.95
CA TYR A 605 16.60 -15.18 -15.43
C TYR A 605 17.67 -14.74 -14.42
N LEU A 606 18.69 -15.56 -14.22
CA LEU A 606 19.87 -15.22 -13.44
C LEU A 606 21.07 -15.06 -14.38
N ILE A 607 21.72 -13.90 -14.33
CA ILE A 607 22.92 -13.61 -15.10
C ILE A 607 24.12 -13.67 -14.14
N GLN A 608 24.99 -14.66 -14.32
CA GLN A 608 26.06 -14.99 -13.36
C GLN A 608 27.40 -15.19 -14.06
N ALA A 609 28.48 -14.76 -13.42
CA ALA A 609 29.85 -15.04 -13.88
C ALA A 609 30.22 -16.50 -13.62
N GLU A 610 30.78 -17.19 -14.62
CA GLU A 610 31.17 -18.61 -14.57
C GLU A 610 32.56 -18.92 -15.13
#